data_AF-A0A6B3NH04-F1
#
_entry.id   AF-A0A6B3NH04-F1
#
_cell.length_a   1.000
_cell.length_b   1.000
_cell.length_c   1.000
_cell.angle_alpha   90.00
_cell.angle_beta   90.00
_cell.angle_gamma   90.00
#
_symmetry.space_group_name_H-M   'P 1'
#
loop_
_entity.id
_entity.type
_entity.pdbx_description
1 polymer ?
#
loop_
_entity_poly.entity_id
_entity_poly.type
_entity_poly.pdbx_seq_one_letter_code
_entity_poly.pdbx_strand_id
1 'polypeptide(L)' 'MALVIAGERSGVGKTTVTLALLSFLSRFSKTVQSFKVGPDYIDPMFHQRVTGLPCRNLD' A
#
# COMPACT_ATOMS: atom_id res chain seq x y z
N MET A 1 -4.01 -14.48 -2.42
CA MET A 1 -5.15 -13.67 -1.97
C MET A 1 -4.85 -12.21 -2.30
N ALA A 2 -5.82 -11.45 -2.80
CA ALA A 2 -5.65 -10.02 -3.08
C ALA A 2 -6.65 -9.21 -2.25
N LEU A 3 -6.26 -8.00 -1.84
CA LEU A 3 -7.11 -7.06 -1.09
C LEU A 3 -6.99 -5.67 -1.72
N VAL A 4 -8.12 -5.03 -1.96
CA VAL A 4 -8.18 -3.67 -2.49
C VAL A 4 -8.76 -2.75 -1.41
N ILE A 5 -8.04 -1.67 -1.12
CA ILE A 5 -8.49 -0.62 -0.21
C ILE A 5 -8.96 0.57 -1.05
N ALA A 6 -10.24 0.88 -0.97
CA ALA A 6 -10.88 2.00 -1.65
C ALA A 6 -11.55 2.93 -0.64
N GLY A 7 -12.03 4.09 -1.11
CA GLY A 7 -12.66 5.09 -0.27
C GLY A 7 -13.30 6.16 -1.13
N GLU A 8 -14.38 6.74 -0.61
CA GLU A 8 -15.32 7.57 -1.36
C GLU A 8 -14.69 8.85 -1.96
N ARG A 9 -13.75 9.47 -1.25
CA ARG A 9 -13.05 10.70 -1.70
C ARG A 9 -11.58 10.74 -1.27
N SER A 10 -10.87 11.80 -1.67
CA SER A 10 -9.51 12.06 -1.17
C SER A 10 -9.51 12.41 0.33
N GLY A 11 -8.44 12.07 1.04
CA GLY A 11 -8.29 12.42 2.47
C GLY A 11 -9.06 11.54 3.48
N VAL A 12 -9.81 10.52 3.05
CA VAL A 12 -10.55 9.62 3.99
C VAL A 12 -9.67 8.62 4.74
N GLY A 13 -8.34 8.66 4.57
CA GLY A 13 -7.40 7.79 5.30
C GLY A 13 -7.01 6.46 4.63
N LYS A 14 -7.29 6.28 3.32
CA LYS A 14 -6.91 5.07 2.57
C LYS A 14 -5.43 4.71 2.72
N THR A 15 -4.54 5.70 2.57
CA THR A 15 -3.10 5.51 2.69
C THR A 15 -2.71 5.04 4.10
N THR A 16 -3.26 5.68 5.14
CA THR A 16 -3.01 5.31 6.55
C THR A 16 -3.42 3.87 6.83
N VAL A 17 -4.64 3.48 6.42
CA VAL A 17 -5.14 2.11 6.59
C VAL A 17 -4.28 1.11 5.80
N THR A 18 -3.90 1.45 4.57
CA THR A 18 -3.06 0.60 3.72
C THR A 18 -1.69 0.37 4.37
N LEU A 19 -1.03 1.42 4.85
CA LEU A 19 0.27 1.31 5.52
C LEU A 19 0.19 0.50 6.83
N ALA A 20 -0.88 0.64 7.60
CA ALA A 20 -1.11 -0.15 8.81
C ALA A 20 -1.21 -1.64 8.49
N LEU A 21 -1.97 -2.00 7.46
CA LEU A 21 -2.11 -3.39 7.00
C LEU A 21 -0.80 -3.94 6.43
N LEU A 22 -0.11 -3.18 5.57
CA LEU A 22 1.18 -3.59 5.01
C LEU A 22 2.21 -3.82 6.12
N SER A 23 2.27 -2.93 7.11
CA SER A 23 3.19 -3.04 8.25
C SER A 23 2.88 -4.27 9.09
N PHE A 24 1.60 -4.51 9.41
CA PHE A 24 1.18 -5.69 10.14
C PHE A 24 1.53 -6.97 9.39
N LEU A 25 1.11 -7.10 8.12
CA LEU A 25 1.32 -8.30 7.32
C LEU A 25 2.80 -8.60 7.07
N SER A 26 3.62 -7.57 6.86
CA SER A 26 5.06 -7.73 6.63
C SER A 26 5.80 -8.26 7.87
N ARG A 27 5.21 -8.17 9.07
CA ARG A 27 5.77 -8.77 10.29
C ARG A 27 5.58 -10.29 10.37
N PHE A 28 4.55 -10.82 9.72
CA PHE A 28 4.17 -12.24 9.82
C PHE A 28 4.42 -13.03 8.55
N SER A 29 4.64 -12.38 7.41
CA SER A 29 4.85 -13.02 6.11
C SER A 29 6.02 -12.42 5.36
N LYS A 30 6.82 -13.28 4.73
CA LYS A 30 8.10 -12.92 4.12
C LYS A 30 7.98 -12.09 2.82
N THR A 31 6.77 -11.93 2.25
CA THR A 31 6.59 -11.20 0.99
C THR A 31 5.20 -10.58 0.88
N VAL A 32 5.09 -9.26 1.09
CA VAL A 32 3.84 -8.49 0.87
C VAL A 32 4.06 -7.54 -0.30
N GLN A 33 3.55 -7.89 -1.49
CA GLN A 33 3.64 -7.02 -2.66
C GLN A 33 2.55 -5.95 -2.59
N SER A 34 2.98 -4.69 -2.58
CA SER A 34 2.07 -3.54 -2.57
C SER A 34 1.86 -2.99 -3.98
N PHE A 35 0.70 -2.38 -4.18
CA PHE A 35 0.29 -1.78 -5.44
C PHE A 35 -0.39 -0.43 -5.18
N LYS A 36 -0.32 0.47 -6.17
CA LYS A 36 -1.00 1.76 -6.18
C LYS A 36 -1.73 1.93 -7.51
N VAL A 37 -2.84 2.66 -7.46
CA VAL A 37 -3.59 3.15 -8.62
C VAL A 37 -3.54 4.67 -8.54
N GLY A 38 -3.29 5.35 -9.65
CA GLY A 38 -3.15 6.80 -9.77
C GLY A 38 -1.70 7.30 -9.89
N PRO A 39 -1.53 8.57 -10.30
CA PRO A 39 -0.22 9.17 -10.62
C PRO A 39 0.61 9.58 -9.39
N ASP A 40 0.27 9.08 -8.20
CA ASP A 40 0.83 9.56 -6.94
C ASP A 40 2.15 8.87 -6.61
N TYR A 41 3.22 9.64 -6.44
CA TYR A 41 4.57 9.10 -6.21
C TYR A 41 4.90 8.88 -4.74
N ILE A 42 4.20 9.55 -3.82
CA ILE A 42 4.50 9.50 -2.38
C ILE A 42 4.04 8.15 -1.79
N ASP A 43 2.84 7.69 -2.14
CA ASP A 43 2.30 6.43 -1.64
C ASP A 43 3.19 5.22 -1.98
N PRO A 44 3.69 5.05 -3.23
CA PRO A 44 4.68 4.02 -3.56
C PRO A 44 5.92 4.04 -2.69
N MET A 45 6.45 5.23 -2.34
CA MET A 45 7.62 5.34 -1.46
C MET A 45 7.32 4.83 -0.05
N PHE A 46 6.16 5.18 0.52
CA PHE A 46 5.77 4.68 1.83
C PHE A 46 5.52 3.18 1.84
N HIS A 47 4.82 2.67 0.81
CA HIS A 47 4.58 1.25 0.63
C HIS A 47 5.90 0.46 0.54
N GLN A 48 6.85 0.94 -0.25
CA GLN A 48 8.17 0.32 -0.38
C GLN A 48 8.95 0.34 0.93
N ARG A 49 8.91 1.46 1.66
CA ARG A 49 9.57 1.57 2.97
C ARG A 49 9.01 0.58 3.99
N VAL A 50 7.70 0.31 3.96
CA VAL A 50 7.05 -0.61 4.92
C VAL A 50 7.23 -2.07 4.52
N THR A 51 7.12 -2.39 3.24
CA THR A 51 7.17 -3.79 2.75
C THR A 51 8.57 -4.28 2.40
N GLY A 52 9.53 -3.38 2.23
CA GLY A 52 10.87 -3.69 1.72
C GLY A 52 10.90 -4.05 0.23
N LEU A 53 9.77 -3.97 -0.48
CA LEU A 53 9.62 -4.33 -1.89
C LEU A 53 9.11 -3.13 -2.69
N PRO A 54 9.54 -2.96 -3.96
CA PRO A 54 9.02 -1.88 -4.79
C PRO A 54 7.48 -1.95 -4.90
N CYS A 55 6.81 -0.83 -4.62
CA CYS A 55 5.38 -0.69 -4.90
C CYS A 55 5.18 -0.52 -6.41
N ARG A 56 4.21 -1.23 -6.99
CA ARG A 56 3.94 -1.20 -8.44
C ARG A 56 2.69 -0.38 -8.74
N ASN A 57 2.72 0.41 -9.79
CA ASN A 57 1.52 1.05 -10.31
C ASN A 57 0.69 0.02 -11.08
N LEU A 58 -0.64 0.09 -10.97
CA LEU A 58 -1.60 -0.76 -11.69
C LEU A 58 -2.30 -0.04 -12.85
N ASP A 59 -2.03 1.26 -12.99
CA ASP A 59 -2.42 2.05 -14.17
C ASP A 59 -1.58 1.70 -15.40
#